data_AF-A0A0L8G3B1-F1
#
_entry.id   AF-A0A0L8G3B1-F1
#
_cell.length_a   1.000
_cell.length_b   1.000
_cell.length_c   1.000
_cell.angle_alpha   90.00
_cell.angle_beta   90.00
_cell.angle_gamma   90.00
#
_symmetry.space_group_name_H-M   'P 1'
#
loop_
_entity.id
_entity.type
_entity.pdbx_description
1 polymer ?
#
loop_
_entity_poly.entity_id
_entity_poly.type
_entity_poly.pdbx_seq_one_letter_code
_entity_poly.pdbx_strand_id
1 'polypeptide(L)'
;FRTKAVRKAREREVPVRFQNIGCHHPHIPEDGSTSTLCVLCAKKYNKFKSENPSVPYKDYPVKAVKSAICCQECKVHLCIKRGSTCWTDWHTKVEY
;
A
#
# COMPACT_ATOMS: atom_id res chain seq x y z
N PHE A 1 -44.06 -19.50 -29.80
CA PHE A 1 -42.95 -19.86 -28.89
C PHE A 1 -42.20 -18.58 -28.49
N ARG A 2 -42.19 -18.21 -27.20
CA ARG A 2 -41.62 -16.94 -26.69
C ARG A 2 -40.38 -17.27 -25.87
N THR A 3 -39.19 -16.93 -26.36
CA THR A 3 -37.92 -17.17 -25.67
C THR A 3 -37.76 -16.19 -24.50
N LYS A 4 -37.50 -16.71 -23.30
CA LYS A 4 -37.20 -15.91 -22.10
C LYS A 4 -35.70 -15.56 -22.08
N ALA A 5 -35.38 -14.28 -21.96
CA ALA A 5 -34.00 -13.83 -21.74
C ALA A 5 -33.57 -14.12 -20.30
N VAL A 6 -32.48 -14.89 -20.14
CA VAL A 6 -31.84 -15.13 -18.85
C VAL A 6 -31.05 -13.86 -18.46
N ARG A 7 -31.51 -13.18 -17.42
CA ARG A 7 -30.76 -12.06 -16.82
C ARG A 7 -29.53 -12.64 -16.12
N LYS A 8 -28.35 -12.46 -16.73
CA LYS A 8 -27.05 -12.79 -16.13
C LYS A 8 -26.91 -11.95 -14.85
N ALA A 9 -26.88 -12.61 -13.70
CA ALA A 9 -26.67 -11.93 -12.43
C ALA A 9 -25.32 -11.18 -12.51
N ARG A 10 -25.37 -9.86 -12.33
CA ARG A 10 -24.18 -9.04 -12.17
C ARG A 10 -23.54 -9.46 -10.85
N GLU A 11 -22.44 -10.23 -10.93
CA GLU A 11 -21.56 -10.44 -9.79
C GLU A 11 -21.24 -9.06 -9.20
N ARG A 12 -21.72 -8.83 -7.98
CA ARG A 12 -21.25 -7.71 -7.19
C ARG A 12 -19.79 -8.03 -6.90
N GLU A 13 -18.88 -7.31 -7.53
CA GLU A 13 -17.47 -7.29 -7.15
C GLU A 13 -17.44 -6.95 -5.65
N VAL A 14 -17.27 -7.99 -4.83
CA VAL A 14 -17.04 -7.80 -3.40
C VAL A 14 -15.78 -6.96 -3.33
N PRO A 15 -15.80 -5.78 -2.71
CA PRO A 15 -14.59 -4.99 -2.54
C PRO A 15 -13.56 -5.92 -1.92
N VAL A 16 -12.39 -6.06 -2.56
CA VAL A 16 -11.28 -6.89 -2.08
C VAL A 16 -10.66 -6.20 -0.86
N ARG A 17 -11.46 -6.01 0.19
CA ARG A 17 -11.02 -5.58 1.50
C ARG A 17 -10.95 -6.86 2.33
N PHE A 18 -9.77 -7.10 2.91
CA PHE A 18 -9.46 -8.20 3.83
C PHE A 18 -9.12 -9.58 3.24
N GLN A 19 -8.72 -9.71 1.98
CA GLN A 19 -8.04 -10.94 1.55
C GLN A 19 -6.55 -10.85 1.92
N ASN A 20 -6.04 -11.85 2.65
CA ASN A 20 -4.61 -12.17 2.84
C ASN A 20 -3.82 -11.41 3.92
N ILE A 21 -4.43 -10.68 4.87
CA ILE A 21 -3.68 -9.97 5.94
C ILE A 21 -2.80 -10.93 6.78
N GLY A 22 -3.13 -12.22 6.85
CA GLY A 22 -2.32 -13.26 7.50
C GLY A 22 -1.34 -14.02 6.58
N CYS A 23 -1.38 -13.78 5.27
CA CYS A 23 -0.49 -14.45 4.30
C CYS A 23 0.73 -13.59 3.93
N HIS A 24 0.81 -12.35 4.43
CA HIS A 24 1.90 -11.43 4.14
C HIS A 24 2.95 -11.47 5.25
N HIS A 25 4.16 -11.92 4.94
CA HIS A 25 5.24 -12.02 5.92
C HIS A 25 6.30 -10.91 5.73
N PRO A 26 6.67 -10.18 6.81
CA PRO A 26 7.79 -9.26 6.76
C PRO A 26 9.12 -10.03 6.72
N HIS A 27 9.92 -9.76 5.70
CA HIS A 27 11.24 -10.36 5.53
C HIS A 27 12.28 -9.27 5.19
N ILE A 28 13.53 -9.52 5.52
CA ILE A 28 14.67 -8.67 5.15
C ILE A 28 15.44 -9.41 4.05
N PRO A 29 15.41 -8.96 2.79
CA PRO A 29 16.07 -9.66 1.68
C PRO A 29 17.58 -9.80 1.95
N GLU A 30 18.12 -11.02 1.79
CA GLU A 30 19.53 -11.34 2.01
C GLU A 30 20.45 -10.77 0.92
N ASP A 31 19.87 -10.49 -0.26
CA ASP A 31 20.53 -10.04 -1.49
C ASP A 31 21.21 -8.66 -1.37
N GLY A 32 21.22 -8.05 -0.19
CA GLY A 32 21.77 -6.72 0.02
C GLY A 32 21.02 -5.64 -0.75
N SER A 33 19.77 -5.90 -1.18
CA SER A 33 18.80 -4.91 -1.69
C SER A 33 18.46 -3.94 -0.56
N THR A 34 19.44 -3.08 -0.29
CA THR A 34 19.58 -2.33 0.92
C THR A 34 18.90 -1.00 0.69
N SER A 35 17.71 -0.88 1.25
CA SER A 35 17.00 0.39 1.43
C SER A 35 16.32 0.97 0.18
N THR A 36 15.27 0.30 -0.29
CA THR A 36 14.25 1.06 -1.02
C THR A 36 13.32 1.78 -0.03
N LEU A 37 12.70 2.87 -0.50
CA LEU A 37 11.80 3.67 0.32
C LEU A 37 10.53 2.88 0.62
N CYS A 38 9.97 3.09 1.81
CA CYS A 38 8.63 2.62 2.11
C CYS A 38 7.66 3.21 1.07
N VAL A 39 7.00 2.34 0.32
CA VAL A 39 6.14 2.74 -0.81
C VAL A 39 5.04 3.70 -0.37
N LEU A 40 4.46 3.50 0.81
CA LEU A 40 3.42 4.37 1.35
C LEU A 40 3.94 5.71 1.85
N CYS A 41 5.08 5.73 2.55
CA CYS A 41 5.71 6.99 2.95
C CYS A 41 6.09 7.82 1.71
N ALA A 42 6.63 7.17 0.67
CA ALA A 42 6.96 7.82 -0.59
C ALA A 42 5.70 8.34 -1.31
N LYS A 43 4.61 7.56 -1.36
CA LYS A 43 3.33 7.99 -1.95
C LYS A 43 2.76 9.20 -1.21
N LYS A 44 2.68 9.15 0.13
CA LYS A 44 2.19 10.26 0.97
C LYS A 44 3.05 11.51 0.80
N TYR A 45 4.38 11.35 0.78
CA TYR A 45 5.33 12.43 0.53
C TYR A 45 5.11 13.08 -0.85
N ASN A 46 5.04 12.27 -1.91
CA ASN A 46 4.85 12.76 -3.28
C ASN A 46 3.51 13.45 -3.46
N LYS A 47 2.43 12.89 -2.89
CA LYS A 47 1.08 13.48 -2.89
C LYS A 47 1.08 14.86 -2.21
N PHE A 48 1.66 14.95 -1.01
CA PHE A 48 1.76 16.23 -0.31
C PHE A 48 2.59 17.26 -1.11
N LYS A 49 3.73 16.84 -1.67
CA LYS A 49 4.59 17.69 -2.51
C LYS A 49 3.84 18.24 -3.72
N SER A 50 3.06 17.41 -4.41
CA SER A 50 2.29 17.83 -5.58
C SER A 50 1.13 18.76 -5.23
N GLU A 51 0.46 18.51 -4.11
CA GLU A 51 -0.67 19.33 -3.63
C GLU A 51 -0.21 20.65 -3.01
N ASN A 52 1.02 20.70 -2.47
CA ASN A 52 1.55 21.83 -1.71
C ASN A 52 2.97 22.23 -2.20
N PRO A 53 3.13 22.70 -3.44
CA PRO A 53 4.44 23.03 -4.01
C PRO A 53 5.15 24.19 -3.30
N SER A 54 4.38 25.07 -2.64
CA SER A 54 4.90 26.24 -1.92
C SER A 54 5.41 25.94 -0.51
N VAL A 55 5.07 24.77 0.04
CA VAL A 55 5.52 24.38 1.39
C VAL A 55 6.99 23.93 1.30
N PRO A 56 7.88 24.42 2.17
CA PRO A 56 9.26 23.97 2.16
C PRO A 56 9.38 22.56 2.76
N TYR A 57 10.36 21.80 2.30
CA TYR A 57 10.55 20.39 2.69
C TYR A 57 10.51 20.16 4.20
N LYS A 58 11.08 21.06 5.01
CA LYS A 58 11.16 20.93 6.48
C LYS A 58 9.78 20.74 7.12
N ASP A 59 8.77 21.43 6.59
CA ASP A 59 7.41 21.47 7.15
C ASP A 59 6.50 20.35 6.63
N TYR A 60 7.05 19.40 5.87
CA TYR A 60 6.26 18.29 5.36
C TYR A 60 5.82 17.36 6.50
N PRO A 61 4.53 17.02 6.59
CA PRO A 61 3.99 16.17 7.65
C PRO A 61 4.47 14.72 7.53
N VAL A 62 4.84 14.28 6.32
CA VAL A 62 5.35 12.93 6.05
C VAL A 62 6.65 13.02 5.26
N LYS A 63 7.64 12.24 5.67
CA LYS A 63 8.91 12.08 4.95
C LYS A 63 8.95 10.71 4.27
N ALA A 64 9.65 10.62 3.15
CA ALA A 64 9.98 9.33 2.57
C ALA A 64 11.00 8.61 3.47
N VAL A 65 10.63 7.44 3.97
CA VAL A 65 11.43 6.67 4.95
C VAL A 65 12.00 5.45 4.26
N LYS A 66 13.29 5.20 4.40
CA LYS A 66 13.92 3.93 3.98
C LYS A 66 13.41 2.76 4.82
N SER A 67 13.14 1.62 4.20
CA SER A 67 12.82 0.38 4.91
C SER A 67 13.65 -0.79 4.41
N ALA A 68 14.23 -1.53 5.37
CA ALA A 68 14.85 -2.84 5.10
C ALA A 68 13.81 -3.97 5.05
N ILE A 69 12.59 -3.70 5.52
CA ILE A 69 11.52 -4.69 5.60
C ILE A 69 10.76 -4.69 4.29
N CYS A 70 10.68 -5.86 3.68
CA CYS A 70 9.95 -6.15 2.46
C CYS A 70 8.84 -7.17 2.74
N CYS A 71 7.71 -7.05 2.06
CA CYS A 71 6.71 -8.11 2.03
C CYS A 71 7.11 -9.15 0.98
N GLN A 72 7.26 -10.41 1.39
CA GLN A 72 7.71 -11.49 0.51
C GLN A 72 6.76 -11.74 -0.66
N GLU A 73 5.47 -11.51 -0.48
CA GLU A 73 4.40 -11.77 -1.44
C GLU A 73 4.18 -10.56 -2.35
N CYS A 74 4.17 -9.35 -1.79
CA CYS A 74 3.97 -8.12 -2.56
C CYS A 74 5.26 -7.58 -3.19
N LYS A 75 6.43 -8.04 -2.75
CA LYS A 75 7.75 -7.54 -3.17
C LYS A 75 7.91 -6.02 -3.00
N VAL A 76 7.25 -5.44 -2.01
CA VAL A 76 7.35 -4.00 -1.69
C VAL A 76 7.96 -3.77 -0.33
N HIS A 77 8.64 -2.63 -0.19
CA HIS A 77 9.21 -2.21 1.07
C HIS A 77 8.23 -1.37 1.87
N LEU A 78 8.06 -1.71 3.15
CA LEU A 78 7.12 -1.10 4.07
C LEU A 78 7.81 -0.83 5.39
N CYS A 79 7.65 0.35 5.96
CA CYS A 79 8.23 0.63 7.27
C CYS A 79 7.37 0.01 8.36
N ILE A 80 8.03 -0.61 9.34
CA ILE A 80 7.43 -1.09 10.58
C ILE A 80 8.13 -0.35 11.72
N LYS A 81 7.55 0.77 12.13
CA LYS A 81 8.01 1.60 13.24
C LYS A 81 6.89 1.74 14.26
N ARG A 82 7.23 2.09 15.50
CA ARG A 82 6.24 2.38 16.53
C ARG A 82 5.34 3.53 16.06
N GLY A 83 4.03 3.31 16.03
CA GLY A 83 3.04 4.28 15.55
C GLY A 83 2.87 4.36 14.02
N SER A 84 3.65 3.62 13.23
CA SER A 84 3.41 3.54 11.78
C SER A 84 2.40 2.45 11.45
N THR A 85 1.42 2.76 10.61
CA THR A 85 0.42 1.81 10.11
C THR A 85 0.70 1.33 8.69
N CYS A 86 1.87 1.66 8.13
CA CYS A 86 2.19 1.41 6.72
C CYS A 86 2.06 -0.08 6.33
N TRP A 87 2.52 -1.00 7.16
CA TRP A 87 2.35 -2.43 6.89
C TRP A 87 0.88 -2.82 6.77
N THR A 88 0.09 -2.48 7.77
CA THR A 88 -1.34 -2.78 7.83
C THR A 88 -2.08 -2.15 6.66
N ASP A 89 -1.89 -0.85 6.46
CA ASP A 89 -2.65 -0.09 5.49
C ASP A 89 -2.38 -0.50 4.04
N TRP A 90 -1.15 -0.96 3.73
CA TRP A 90 -0.83 -1.53 2.41
C TRP A 90 -1.63 -2.81 2.17
N HIS A 91 -1.68 -3.71 3.15
CA HIS A 91 -2.33 -5.01 3.02
C HIS A 91 -3.85 -4.95 3.20
N THR A 92 -4.38 -3.98 3.93
CA THR A 92 -5.83 -3.74 4.05
C THR A 92 -6.40 -3.00 2.85
N LYS A 93 -5.55 -2.54 1.90
CA LYS A 93 -5.91 -1.71 0.75
C LYS A 93 -6.79 -0.52 1.16
N VAL A 94 -6.52 0.06 2.33
CA VAL A 94 -7.17 1.30 2.75
C VAL A 94 -6.68 2.36 1.75
N GLU A 95 -7.62 2.95 1.02
CA GLU A 95 -7.29 3.99 0.03
C GLU A 95 -6.64 5.20 0.73
N TYR A 96 -5.67 5.81 0.04
CA TYR A 96 -4.77 6.85 0.54
C TYR A 96 -4.66 8.02 -0.42
#